data_AF-A0A9E4SVR4-F1
#
_entry.id   AF-A0A9E4SVR4-F1
#
_cell.length_a   1.000
_cell.length_b   1.000
_cell.length_c   1.000
_cell.angle_alpha   90.00
_cell.angle_beta   90.00
_cell.angle_gamma   90.00
#
_symmetry.space_group_name_H-M   'P 1'
#
loop_
_entity.id
_entity.type
_entity.pdbx_description
1 polymer ?
#
loop_
_entity_poly.entity_id
_entity_poly.type
_entity_poly.pdbx_seq_one_letter_code
_entity_poly.pdbx_strand_id
1 'polypeptide(L)'
;AIEEQLNEARREGQRLLDQAREAARRFRDEEMDRARQEAETFVTRARSDIQRERDAAIEEVRANFGDLAITAAERVLRRTLDRQAHQDLIAQVLEEGESLSRG
;
A
#
# COMPACT_ATOMS: atom_id res chain seq x y z
N ALA A 1 9.04 -61.35 -44.64
CA ALA A 1 10.10 -61.08 -43.65
C ALA A 1 10.50 -59.60 -43.64
N ILE A 2 11.26 -59.10 -44.63
CA ILE A 2 11.73 -57.69 -44.63
C ILE A 2 10.58 -56.67 -44.68
N GLU A 3 9.59 -56.90 -45.55
CA GLU A 3 8.44 -56.01 -45.72
C GLU A 3 7.55 -55.94 -44.48
N GLU A 4 7.47 -57.04 -43.74
CA GLU A 4 6.73 -57.14 -42.48
C GLU A 4 7.44 -56.40 -41.34
N GLN A 5 8.77 -56.53 -41.25
CA GLN A 5 9.61 -55.75 -40.33
C GLN A 5 9.53 -54.23 -40.62
N LEU A 6 9.51 -53.83 -41.90
CA LEU A 6 9.33 -52.42 -42.27
C LEU A 6 7.96 -51.88 -41.86
N ASN A 7 6.90 -52.68 -42.03
CA ASN A 7 5.56 -52.31 -41.60
C ASN A 7 5.43 -52.24 -40.07
N GLU A 8 6.08 -53.15 -39.34
CA GLU A 8 6.11 -53.13 -37.88
C GLU A 8 6.86 -51.90 -37.34
N ALA A 9 8.05 -51.60 -37.89
CA ALA A 9 8.83 -50.42 -37.53
C ALA A 9 8.06 -49.11 -37.81
N ARG A 10 7.30 -49.04 -38.92
CA ARG A 10 6.42 -47.88 -39.21
C ARG A 10 5.31 -47.72 -38.19
N ARG A 11 4.66 -48.82 -37.79
CA ARG A 11 3.61 -48.78 -36.75
C ARG A 11 4.18 -48.36 -35.40
N GLU A 12 5.36 -48.87 -35.04
CA GLU A 12 6.03 -48.50 -33.81
C GLU A 12 6.45 -47.02 -33.80
N GLY A 13 7.02 -46.52 -34.91
CA GLY A 13 7.34 -45.11 -35.07
C GLY A 13 6.10 -44.21 -34.97
N GLN A 14 4.97 -44.63 -35.55
CA GLN A 14 3.70 -43.90 -35.43
C GLN A 14 3.21 -43.86 -33.99
N ARG A 15 3.24 -45.00 -33.27
CA ARG A 15 2.88 -45.05 -31.84
C ARG A 15 3.76 -44.13 -31.00
N LEU A 16 5.07 -44.13 -31.26
CA LEU A 16 6.01 -43.30 -30.52
C LEU A 16 5.77 -41.80 -30.78
N LEU A 17 5.44 -41.43 -32.02
CA LEU A 17 5.07 -40.07 -32.36
C LEU A 17 3.77 -39.63 -31.67
N ASP A 18 2.77 -40.52 -31.60
CA ASP A 18 1.50 -40.22 -30.94
C ASP A 18 1.68 -40.09 -29.42
N GLN A 19 2.49 -40.95 -28.80
CA GLN A 19 2.87 -40.84 -27.39
C GLN A 19 3.62 -39.53 -27.11
N ALA A 20 4.58 -39.15 -27.97
CA ALA A 20 5.32 -37.90 -27.82
C ALA A 20 4.39 -36.68 -27.93
N ARG A 21 3.41 -36.70 -28.85
CA ARG A 21 2.40 -35.64 -28.99
C ARG A 21 1.51 -35.54 -27.77
N GLU A 22 1.10 -36.66 -27.19
CA GLU A 22 0.27 -36.68 -25.99
C GLU A 22 1.05 -36.16 -24.77
N ALA A 23 2.29 -36.59 -24.60
CA ALA A 23 3.18 -36.09 -23.54
C ALA A 23 3.42 -34.58 -23.68
N ALA A 24 3.66 -34.09 -24.89
CA ALA A 24 3.84 -32.66 -25.14
C ALA A 24 2.58 -31.84 -24.85
N ARG A 25 1.39 -32.37 -25.13
CA ARG A 25 0.12 -31.73 -24.76
C ARG A 25 -0.06 -31.66 -23.26
N ARG A 26 0.13 -32.78 -22.55
CA ARG A 26 0.05 -32.82 -21.08
C ARG A 26 1.03 -31.84 -20.43
N PHE A 27 2.29 -31.85 -20.89
CA PHE A 27 3.30 -30.91 -20.41
C PHE A 27 2.88 -29.45 -20.65
N ARG A 28 2.37 -29.13 -21.85
CA ARG A 28 1.89 -27.78 -22.16
C ARG A 28 0.75 -27.36 -21.22
N ASP A 29 -0.21 -28.24 -21.00
CA ASP A 29 -1.37 -27.93 -20.15
C ASP A 29 -0.93 -27.72 -18.69
N GLU A 30 -0.06 -28.59 -18.18
CA GLU A 30 0.53 -28.47 -16.83
C GLU A 30 1.31 -27.15 -16.65
N GLU A 31 2.15 -26.78 -17.62
CA GLU A 31 2.90 -25.52 -17.56
C GLU A 31 1.98 -24.30 -17.69
N MET A 32 0.90 -24.37 -18.48
CA MET A 32 -0.09 -23.29 -18.55
C MET A 32 -0.84 -23.12 -17.25
N ASP A 33 -1.21 -24.21 -16.59
CA ASP A 33 -1.87 -24.14 -15.28
C ASP A 33 -0.92 -23.63 -14.20
N ARG A 34 0.35 -24.06 -14.21
CA ARG A 34 1.37 -23.51 -13.30
C ARG A 34 1.57 -22.01 -13.52
N ALA A 35 1.71 -21.57 -14.76
CA ALA A 35 1.87 -20.15 -15.10
C ALA A 35 0.68 -19.30 -14.64
N ARG A 36 -0.55 -19.83 -14.76
CA ARG A 36 -1.76 -19.16 -14.25
C ARG A 36 -1.74 -19.02 -12.73
N GLN A 37 -1.41 -20.09 -12.01
CA GLN A 37 -1.32 -20.06 -10.54
C GLN A 37 -0.23 -19.11 -10.05
N GLU A 38 0.93 -19.08 -10.72
CA GLU A 38 2.01 -18.14 -10.41
C GLU A 38 1.58 -16.69 -10.67
N ALA A 39 0.89 -16.41 -11.77
CA ALA A 39 0.36 -15.09 -12.08
C ALA A 39 -0.68 -14.62 -11.05
N GLU A 40 -1.62 -15.48 -10.66
CA GLU A 40 -2.60 -15.18 -9.60
C GLU A 40 -1.94 -14.90 -8.25
N THR A 41 -0.93 -15.70 -7.90
CA THR A 41 -0.14 -15.52 -6.69
C THR A 41 0.62 -14.19 -6.73
N PHE A 42 1.23 -13.86 -7.87
CA PHE A 42 1.95 -12.60 -8.07
C PHE A 42 1.01 -11.39 -7.91
N VAL A 43 -0.16 -11.41 -8.56
CA VAL A 43 -1.15 -10.33 -8.46
C VAL A 43 -1.66 -10.19 -7.03
N THR A 44 -1.90 -11.29 -6.33
CA THR A 44 -2.36 -11.28 -4.93
C THR A 44 -1.31 -10.64 -4.02
N ARG A 45 -0.03 -11.02 -4.18
CA ARG A 45 1.08 -10.42 -3.43
C ARG A 45 1.20 -8.93 -3.72
N ALA A 46 1.21 -8.53 -4.99
CA ALA A 46 1.29 -7.13 -5.39
C ALA A 46 0.16 -6.28 -4.79
N ARG A 47 -1.08 -6.79 -4.77
CA ARG A 47 -2.21 -6.10 -4.10
C ARG A 47 -1.99 -5.94 -2.60
N SER A 48 -1.47 -6.98 -1.94
CA SER A 48 -1.13 -6.91 -0.51
C SER A 48 -0.02 -5.90 -0.23
N ASP A 49 0.99 -5.81 -1.09
CA ASP A 49 2.09 -4.85 -0.97
C ASP A 49 1.58 -3.42 -1.12
N ILE A 50 0.79 -3.16 -2.17
CA ILE A 50 0.15 -1.85 -2.41
C ILE A 50 -0.70 -1.43 -1.21
N GLN A 51 -1.46 -2.35 -0.62
CA GLN A 51 -2.29 -2.03 0.53
C GLN A 51 -1.44 -1.63 1.74
N ARG A 52 -0.35 -2.37 2.01
CA ARG A 52 0.59 -2.05 3.09
C ARG A 52 1.27 -0.69 2.87
N GLU A 53 1.74 -0.41 1.66
CA GLU A 53 2.36 0.86 1.33
C GLU A 53 1.38 2.03 1.47
N ARG A 54 0.13 1.85 1.03
CA ARG A 54 -0.92 2.86 1.20
C ARG A 54 -1.18 3.15 2.68
N ASP A 55 -1.29 2.11 3.50
CA ASP A 55 -1.53 2.30 4.94
C ASP A 55 -0.35 2.98 5.62
N ALA A 56 0.89 2.60 5.26
CA ALA A 56 2.10 3.27 5.73
C ALA A 56 2.13 4.76 5.34
N ALA A 57 1.81 5.08 4.08
CA ALA A 57 1.76 6.46 3.60
C ALA A 57 0.68 7.29 4.34
N ILE A 58 -0.48 6.69 4.64
CA ILE A 58 -1.53 7.36 5.41
C ILE A 58 -1.06 7.68 6.83
N GLU A 59 -0.40 6.72 7.49
CA GLU A 59 0.12 6.93 8.84
C GLU A 59 1.22 8.00 8.88
N GLU A 60 2.10 8.02 7.87
CA GLU A 60 3.10 9.09 7.72
C GLU A 60 2.45 10.48 7.56
N VAL A 61 1.42 10.59 6.71
CA VAL A 61 0.67 11.85 6.53
C VAL A 61 0.00 12.29 7.83
N ARG A 62 -0.58 11.35 8.59
CA ARG A 62 -1.21 11.65 9.88
C ARG A 62 -0.22 12.14 10.92
N ALA A 63 0.95 11.50 11.01
CA ALA A 63 2.02 11.94 11.91
C ALA A 63 2.48 13.37 11.58
N ASN A 64 2.80 13.63 10.30
CA ASN A 64 3.20 14.95 9.83
C ASN A 64 2.13 16.02 10.06
N PHE A 65 0.86 15.67 9.87
CA PHE A 65 -0.26 16.58 10.14
C PHE A 65 -0.40 16.88 11.64
N GLY A 66 -0.22 15.87 12.51
CA GLY A 66 -0.22 16.04 13.96
C GLY A 66 0.84 17.04 14.41
N ASP A 67 2.07 16.89 13.94
CA ASP A 67 3.17 17.80 14.24
C ASP A 67 2.89 19.23 13.76
N LEU A 68 2.31 19.37 12.56
CA LEU A 68 1.91 20.67 12.04
C LEU A 68 0.81 21.32 12.88
N ALA A 69 -0.19 20.54 13.30
CA ALA A 69 -1.29 21.02 14.14
C ALA A 69 -0.78 21.48 15.52
N ILE A 70 0.11 20.73 16.14
CA ILE A 70 0.77 21.12 17.41
C ILE A 70 1.54 22.42 17.22
N THR A 71 2.37 22.51 16.17
CA THR A 71 3.14 23.73 15.86
C THR A 71 2.22 24.94 15.65
N ALA A 72 1.08 24.76 14.98
CA ALA A 72 0.10 25.82 14.79
C ALA A 72 -0.55 26.24 16.12
N ALA A 73 -0.94 25.28 16.97
CA ALA A 73 -1.50 25.54 18.29
C ALA A 73 -0.51 26.29 19.19
N GLU A 74 0.77 25.90 19.20
CA GLU A 74 1.82 26.61 19.95
C GLU A 74 1.96 28.07 19.50
N ARG A 75 1.90 28.34 18.19
CA ARG A 75 1.97 29.72 17.66
C ARG A 75 0.76 30.55 18.08
N VAL A 76 -0.44 29.99 18.07
CA VAL A 76 -1.65 30.67 18.55
C VAL A 76 -1.54 30.97 20.04
N LEU A 77 -1.14 29.99 20.86
CA LEU A 77 -0.94 30.16 22.31
C LEU A 77 0.11 31.21 22.64
N ARG A 78 1.24 31.24 21.93
CA ARG A 78 2.26 32.29 22.11
C ARG A 78 1.74 33.69 21.80
N ARG A 79 0.83 33.82 20.83
CA ARG A 79 0.18 35.09 20.50
C ARG A 79 -0.86 35.52 21.54
N THR A 80 -1.59 34.57 22.11
CA THR A 80 -2.62 34.88 23.12
C THR A 80 -2.04 35.10 24.52
N LEU A 81 -0.91 34.46 24.85
CA LEU A 81 -0.18 34.63 26.12
C LEU A 81 0.81 35.80 26.07
N ASP A 82 0.49 36.89 25.38
CA ASP A 82 1.31 38.09 25.43
C ASP A 82 1.17 38.74 26.81
N ARG A 83 2.20 38.55 27.63
CA ARG A 83 2.30 39.09 28.99
C ARG A 83 2.11 40.61 28.99
N GLN A 84 2.53 41.31 27.95
CA GLN A 84 2.38 42.75 27.82
C GLN A 84 0.90 43.12 27.66
N ALA A 85 0.22 42.48 26.69
CA ALA A 85 -1.22 42.71 26.46
C ALA A 85 -2.07 42.36 27.69
N HIS A 86 -1.70 41.33 28.45
CA HIS A 86 -2.38 41.00 29.70
C HIS A 86 -2.11 42.02 30.83
N GLN A 87 -0.89 42.53 30.94
CA GLN A 87 -0.55 43.56 31.94
C GLN A 87 -1.28 44.88 31.65
N ASP A 88 -1.34 45.28 30.38
CA ASP A 88 -2.05 46.49 29.96
C ASP A 88 -3.56 46.37 30.25
N LEU A 89 -4.15 45.19 29.99
CA LEU A 89 -5.57 44.94 30.29
C LEU A 89 -5.86 44.94 31.80
N ILE A 90 -4.96 44.38 32.61
CA ILE A 90 -5.07 44.42 34.08
C ILE A 90 -4.96 45.86 34.58
N ALA A 91 -4.02 46.64 34.07
CA ALA A 91 -3.86 48.04 34.45
C ALA A 91 -5.12 48.86 34.13
N GLN A 92 -5.71 48.64 32.96
CA GLN A 92 -6.93 49.32 32.52
C GLN A 92 -8.13 48.97 33.40
N VAL A 93 -8.31 47.68 33.75
CA VAL A 93 -9.39 47.23 34.66
C VAL A 93 -9.21 47.79 36.07
N LEU A 94 -7.98 47.86 36.58
CA LEU A 94 -7.68 48.45 37.88
C LEU A 94 -7.99 49.96 37.90
N GLU A 95 -7.64 50.68 36.83
CA GLU A 95 -7.90 52.12 36.69
C GLU A 95 -9.41 52.42 36.61
N GLU A 96 -10.18 51.61 35.87
CA GLU A 96 -11.64 51.72 35.82
C GLU A 96 -12.29 51.43 37.19
N GLY A 97 -11.82 50.39 37.89
CA GLY A 97 -12.29 50.04 39.23
C GLY A 97 -12.04 51.13 40.28
N GLU A 98 -10.91 51.81 40.22
CA GLU A 98 -10.64 52.97 41.08
C GLU A 98 -11.52 54.18 40.76
N SER A 99 -11.89 54.37 39.49
CA SER A 99 -12.80 55.45 39.08
C SER A 99 -14.23 55.23 39.61
N LEU A 100 -14.69 53.97 39.62
CA LEU A 100 -15.99 53.55 40.15
C LEU A 100 -16.07 53.63 41.69
N SER A 101 -14.95 53.53 42.39
CA SER A 101 -14.88 53.68 43.86
C SER A 101 -14.78 55.13 44.33
N ARG A 102 -14.47 56.08 43.42
CA ARG A 102 -14.30 57.51 43.73
C ARG A 102 -15.49 58.39 43.31
N GLY A 103 -16.50 57.83 42.66
CA GLY A 103 -17.79 58.48 42.37
C GLY A 103 -18.87 58.07 43.37
#